data_AF-A0A8E2DWL4-F1
#
_entry.id   AF-A0A8E2DWL4-F1
#
_cell.length_a   1.000
_cell.length_b   1.000
_cell.length_c   1.000
_cell.angle_alpha   90.00
_cell.angle_beta   90.00
_cell.angle_gamma   90.00
#
_symmetry.space_group_name_H-M   'P 1'
#
loop_
_entity.id
_entity.type
_entity.pdbx_description
1 polymer ?
#
loop_
_entity_poly.entity_id
_entity_poly.type
_entity_poly.pdbx_seq_one_letter_code
_entity_poly.pdbx_strand_id
1 'polypeptide(L)'
;MLRYILGSVVILSSPLSPHSLSNLLHVSKEEVDQTLDDLHAILDVAKDQTHPLRLHHPSFRDFLLNKDRCNDSNFWVDEKHAHQRLAGSCIQLLLTSLKEDICGVTIPGTLVADIENSRVEQCLPLEVQYACLYWVQHLQRSGTQLRDNDDIDQFLRSHFLYWLEALSWMQKISEAILQIISLESVSLVS
;
A
#
# COMPACT_ATOMS: atom_id res chain seq x y z
N MET A 1 -7.33 12.67 -11.83
CA MET A 1 -6.48 11.46 -11.81
C MET A 1 -5.05 11.78 -11.37
N LEU A 2 -4.36 12.72 -12.03
CA LEU A 2 -2.99 13.15 -11.69
C LEU A 2 -2.69 13.27 -10.19
N ARG A 3 -3.46 14.10 -9.45
CA ARG A 3 -3.28 14.32 -7.99
C ARG A 3 -3.39 13.06 -7.14
N TYR A 4 -4.18 12.09 -7.60
CA TYR A 4 -4.34 10.84 -6.87
C TYR A 4 -3.08 9.98 -7.02
N ILE A 5 -2.63 9.74 -8.25
CA ILE A 5 -1.43 8.97 -8.55
C ILE A 5 -0.18 9.66 -7.99
N LEU A 6 0.00 10.95 -8.27
CA LEU A 6 1.12 11.75 -7.73
C LEU A 6 1.11 11.73 -6.20
N GLY A 7 -0.06 11.98 -5.60
CA GLY A 7 -0.22 11.95 -4.15
C GLY A 7 0.21 10.61 -3.56
N SER A 8 -0.26 9.50 -4.14
CA SER A 8 0.12 8.15 -3.73
C SER A 8 1.63 7.91 -3.85
N VAL A 9 2.24 8.21 -5.01
CA VAL A 9 3.69 8.05 -5.24
C VAL A 9 4.52 8.79 -4.18
N VAL A 10 4.09 10.00 -3.82
CA VAL A 10 4.79 10.85 -2.85
C VAL A 10 4.73 10.28 -1.42
N ILE A 11 3.66 9.58 -1.07
CA ILE A 11 3.44 9.05 0.30
C ILE A 11 3.76 7.55 0.43
N LEU A 12 4.19 6.89 -0.64
CA LEU A 12 4.58 5.47 -0.61
C LEU A 12 5.65 5.23 0.46
N SER A 13 5.43 4.20 1.28
CA SER A 13 6.36 3.81 2.35
C SER A 13 7.52 2.97 1.82
N SER A 14 7.32 2.29 0.69
CA SER A 14 8.33 1.65 -0.12
C SER A 14 7.98 1.83 -1.61
N PRO A 15 8.98 1.96 -2.50
CA PRO A 15 8.71 2.27 -3.90
C PRO A 15 8.07 1.06 -4.60
N LEU A 16 7.10 1.34 -5.46
CA LEU A 16 6.40 0.36 -6.30
C LEU A 16 6.68 0.64 -7.78
N SER A 17 6.60 -0.41 -8.60
CA SER A 17 6.61 -0.26 -10.05
C SER A 17 5.32 0.40 -10.54
N PRO A 18 5.27 0.99 -11.75
CA PRO A 18 4.04 1.48 -12.35
C PRO A 18 2.92 0.43 -12.38
N HIS A 19 3.26 -0.83 -12.65
CA HIS A 19 2.31 -1.93 -12.68
C HIS A 19 1.72 -2.22 -11.29
N SER A 20 2.57 -2.36 -10.28
CA SER A 20 2.10 -2.59 -8.91
C SER A 20 1.32 -1.38 -8.38
N LEU A 21 1.69 -0.17 -8.78
CA LEU A 21 0.94 1.03 -8.45
C LEU A 21 -0.45 1.04 -9.09
N SER A 22 -0.59 0.63 -10.36
CA SER A 22 -1.92 0.56 -11.01
C SER A 22 -2.83 -0.42 -10.29
N ASN A 23 -2.30 -1.60 -9.94
CA ASN A 23 -3.03 -2.65 -9.23
C ASN A 23 -3.41 -2.20 -7.82
N LEU A 24 -2.48 -1.56 -7.09
CA LEU A 24 -2.74 -1.04 -5.75
C LEU A 24 -3.82 0.05 -5.75
N LEU A 25 -3.76 0.98 -6.71
CA LEU A 25 -4.67 2.12 -6.74
C LEU A 25 -6.00 1.83 -7.44
N HIS A 26 -6.17 0.64 -8.03
CA HIS A 26 -7.30 0.24 -8.86
C HIS A 26 -7.57 1.20 -10.03
N VAL A 27 -6.49 1.63 -10.70
CA VAL A 27 -6.54 2.51 -11.88
C VAL A 27 -5.96 1.78 -13.09
N SER A 28 -6.33 2.21 -14.29
CA SER A 28 -5.76 1.61 -15.50
C SER A 28 -4.27 1.91 -15.60
N LYS A 29 -3.53 0.99 -16.21
CA LYS A 29 -2.09 1.18 -16.46
C LYS A 29 -1.85 2.41 -17.34
N GLU A 30 -2.72 2.65 -18.32
CA GLU A 30 -2.66 3.79 -19.21
C GLU A 30 -2.78 5.12 -18.46
N GLU A 31 -3.64 5.20 -17.45
CA GLU A 31 -3.76 6.40 -16.60
C GLU A 31 -2.51 6.64 -15.74
N VAL A 32 -1.89 5.55 -15.24
CA VAL A 32 -0.63 5.62 -14.51
C VAL A 32 0.48 6.08 -15.44
N ASP A 33 0.67 5.41 -16.57
CA ASP A 33 1.72 5.71 -17.54
C ASP A 33 1.59 7.16 -18.04
N GLN A 34 0.38 7.62 -18.41
CA GLN A 34 0.17 9.01 -18.83
C GLN A 34 0.50 10.03 -17.71
N THR A 35 0.11 9.71 -16.47
CA THR A 35 0.43 10.59 -15.33
C THR A 35 1.93 10.62 -15.07
N LEU A 36 2.62 9.49 -15.17
CA LEU A 36 4.06 9.40 -14.98
C LEU A 36 4.83 10.12 -16.09
N ASP A 37 4.38 10.02 -17.34
CA ASP A 37 4.94 10.74 -18.49
C ASP A 37 4.83 12.26 -18.32
N ASP A 38 3.68 12.75 -17.84
CA ASP A 38 3.49 14.17 -17.50
C ASP A 38 4.46 14.64 -16.40
N LEU A 39 4.98 13.71 -15.60
CA LEU A 39 5.86 13.94 -14.46
C LEU A 39 7.30 13.45 -14.70
N HIS A 40 7.69 13.11 -15.94
CA HIS A 40 9.03 12.58 -16.27
C HIS A 40 10.18 13.52 -15.90
N ALA A 41 9.92 14.83 -15.77
CA ALA A 41 10.92 15.81 -15.36
C ALA A 41 11.26 15.74 -13.86
N ILE A 42 10.45 15.05 -13.07
CA ILE A 42 10.51 15.01 -11.58
C ILE A 42 10.50 13.58 -11.03
N LEU A 43 10.14 12.59 -11.84
CA LEU A 43 10.19 11.17 -11.53
C LEU A 43 11.24 10.46 -12.38
N ASP A 44 12.11 9.69 -11.73
CA ASP A 44 12.95 8.71 -12.41
C ASP A 44 12.09 7.49 -12.73
N VAL A 45 11.49 7.52 -13.92
CA VAL A 45 10.77 6.37 -14.48
C VAL A 45 11.77 5.59 -15.32
N ALA A 46 12.27 4.49 -14.75
CA ALA A 46 13.07 3.56 -15.51
C ALA A 46 12.28 3.08 -16.74
N LYS A 47 12.96 2.92 -17.89
CA LYS A 47 12.33 2.43 -19.13
C LYS A 47 11.66 1.06 -18.98
N ASP A 48 12.08 0.30 -17.98
CA ASP A 48 11.50 -0.97 -17.62
C ASP A 48 10.42 -0.77 -16.54
N GLN A 49 9.18 -1.06 -16.91
CA GLN A 49 7.99 -0.89 -16.06
C GLN A 49 7.91 -1.86 -14.88
N THR A 50 8.88 -2.76 -14.74
CA THR A 50 9.03 -3.60 -13.54
C THR A 50 9.85 -2.93 -12.44
N HIS A 51 10.58 -1.86 -12.76
CA HIS A 51 11.44 -1.18 -11.80
C HIS A 51 10.64 -0.22 -10.90
N PRO A 52 11.01 -0.09 -9.61
CA PRO A 52 10.31 0.80 -8.70
C PRO A 52 10.47 2.28 -9.07
N LEU A 53 9.39 3.04 -8.96
CA LEU A 53 9.38 4.49 -9.13
C LEU A 53 10.25 5.17 -8.08
N ARG A 54 11.07 6.14 -8.51
CA ARG A 54 11.89 6.97 -7.62
C ARG A 54 11.67 8.44 -7.89
N LEU A 55 11.46 9.21 -6.82
CA LEU A 55 11.49 10.66 -6.90
C LEU A 55 12.95 11.10 -7.14
N HIS A 56 13.18 12.01 -8.08
CA HIS A 56 14.53 12.53 -8.33
C HIS A 56 15.14 13.21 -7.10
N HIS A 57 14.31 13.86 -6.29
CA HIS A 57 14.79 14.58 -5.12
C HIS A 57 13.79 14.56 -3.95
N PRO A 58 14.20 14.21 -2.72
CA PRO A 58 13.32 14.20 -1.55
C PRO A 58 12.61 15.54 -1.30
N SER A 59 13.24 16.67 -1.61
CA SER A 59 12.62 18.00 -1.42
C SER A 59 11.39 18.24 -2.30
N PHE A 60 11.21 17.47 -3.37
CA PHE A 60 10.02 17.56 -4.21
C PHE A 60 8.79 17.01 -3.48
N ARG A 61 8.95 15.90 -2.75
CA ARG A 61 7.94 15.41 -1.81
C ARG A 61 7.60 16.50 -0.78
N ASP A 62 8.61 17.09 -0.15
CA ASP A 62 8.39 18.13 0.88
C ASP A 62 7.72 19.39 0.32
N PHE A 63 7.91 19.68 -0.97
CA PHE A 63 7.24 20.78 -1.65
C PHE A 63 5.76 20.46 -1.85
N LEU A 64 5.43 19.28 -2.39
CA LEU A 64 4.04 18.90 -2.70
C LEU A 64 3.15 18.72 -1.46
N LEU A 65 3.73 18.28 -0.34
CA LEU A 65 3.01 18.08 0.92
C LEU A 65 2.82 19.39 1.71
N ASN A 66 3.56 20.45 1.39
CA ASN A 66 3.50 21.72 2.10
C ASN A 66 2.63 22.74 1.35
N LYS A 67 1.45 23.03 1.92
CA LYS A 67 0.48 23.98 1.34
C LYS A 67 1.01 25.41 1.19
N ASP A 68 1.92 25.84 2.07
CA ASP A 68 2.50 27.19 2.03
C ASP A 68 3.58 27.31 0.93
N ARG A 69 4.14 26.17 0.50
CA ARG A 69 5.15 26.11 -0.56
C ARG A 69 4.51 25.83 -1.93
N CYS A 70 3.56 24.91 -2.00
CA CYS A 70 2.85 24.54 -3.23
C CYS A 70 1.50 25.28 -3.31
N ASN A 71 1.53 26.47 -3.91
CA ASN A 71 0.33 27.29 -4.07
C ASN A 71 -0.58 26.83 -5.23
N ASP A 72 -0.13 25.90 -6.07
CA ASP A 72 -0.94 25.33 -7.13
C ASP A 72 -1.80 24.18 -6.59
N SER A 73 -3.12 24.41 -6.53
CA SER A 73 -4.10 23.43 -6.06
C SER A 73 -4.18 22.17 -6.94
N ASN A 74 -3.64 22.21 -8.16
CA ASN A 74 -3.53 21.05 -9.04
C ASN A 74 -2.39 20.10 -8.67
N PHE A 75 -1.38 20.58 -7.92
CA PHE A 75 -0.23 19.77 -7.52
C PHE A 75 -0.16 19.53 -6.03
N TRP A 76 -0.68 20.46 -5.21
CA TRP A 76 -0.68 20.28 -3.76
C TRP A 76 -1.43 19.00 -3.33
N VAL A 77 -0.77 18.24 -2.47
CA VAL A 77 -1.26 16.98 -1.91
C VAL A 77 -1.55 17.19 -0.43
N ASP A 78 -2.80 17.00 -0.03
CA ASP A 78 -3.15 16.87 1.37
C ASP A 78 -2.67 15.50 1.87
N GLU A 79 -1.64 15.50 2.72
CA GLU A 79 -0.98 14.29 3.22
C GLU A 79 -1.94 13.35 3.95
N LYS A 80 -2.81 13.90 4.81
CA LYS A 80 -3.76 13.10 5.58
C LYS A 80 -4.78 12.44 4.66
N HIS A 81 -5.31 13.21 3.72
CA HIS A 81 -6.28 12.69 2.75
C HIS A 81 -5.66 11.69 1.76
N ALA A 82 -4.40 11.89 1.37
CA ALA A 82 -3.67 10.92 0.55
C ALA A 82 -3.47 9.61 1.31
N HIS A 83 -3.05 9.66 2.58
CA HIS A 83 -2.92 8.47 3.42
C HIS A 83 -4.25 7.75 3.65
N GLN A 84 -5.34 8.50 3.86
CA GLN A 84 -6.68 7.90 4.00
C GLN A 84 -7.07 7.10 2.76
N ARG A 85 -6.91 7.70 1.57
CA ARG A 85 -7.25 7.02 0.30
C ARG A 85 -6.38 5.79 0.07
N LEU A 86 -5.07 5.92 0.30
CA LEU A 86 -4.14 4.80 0.09
C LEU A 86 -4.40 3.65 1.07
N ALA A 87 -4.77 3.94 2.33
CA ALA A 87 -5.21 2.91 3.27
C ALA A 87 -6.45 2.16 2.75
N GLY A 88 -7.45 2.91 2.25
CA GLY A 88 -8.64 2.31 1.63
C GLY A 88 -8.31 1.44 0.42
N SER A 89 -7.44 1.90 -0.47
CA SER A 89 -6.97 1.12 -1.62
C SER A 89 -6.25 -0.16 -1.21
N CYS A 90 -5.40 -0.10 -0.18
CA CYS A 90 -4.78 -1.31 0.38
C CYS A 90 -5.85 -2.30 0.87
N ILE A 91 -6.84 -1.85 1.63
CA ILE A 91 -7.90 -2.71 2.17
C ILE A 91 -8.70 -3.38 1.03
N GLN A 92 -9.11 -2.61 0.03
CA GLN A 92 -9.85 -3.12 -1.13
C GLN A 92 -9.04 -4.16 -1.93
N LEU A 93 -7.74 -3.91 -2.13
CA LEU A 93 -6.85 -4.89 -2.74
C LEU A 93 -6.76 -6.18 -1.89
N LEU A 94 -6.56 -6.06 -0.58
CA LEU A 94 -6.43 -7.22 0.30
C LEU A 94 -7.71 -8.05 0.41
N LEU A 95 -8.88 -7.41 0.41
CA LEU A 95 -10.19 -8.10 0.41
C LEU A 95 -10.40 -9.00 -0.81
N THR A 96 -9.76 -8.69 -1.93
CA THR A 96 -9.87 -9.48 -3.17
C THR A 96 -8.71 -10.43 -3.39
N SER A 97 -7.55 -10.15 -2.77
CA SER A 97 -6.31 -10.90 -2.98
C SER A 97 -6.07 -11.98 -1.92
N LEU A 98 -6.44 -11.70 -0.67
CA LEU A 98 -6.21 -12.62 0.44
C LEU A 98 -7.29 -13.69 0.50
N LYS A 99 -6.87 -14.92 0.76
CA LYS A 99 -7.74 -16.09 0.94
C LYS A 99 -7.06 -17.09 1.86
N GLU A 100 -7.84 -18.03 2.38
CA GLU A 100 -7.31 -19.18 3.11
C GLU A 100 -6.32 -19.96 2.26
N ASP A 101 -5.18 -20.32 2.85
CA ASP A 101 -4.12 -21.08 2.19
C ASP A 101 -3.68 -20.37 0.89
N ILE A 102 -3.31 -19.09 1.01
CA ILE A 102 -2.96 -18.25 -0.15
C ILE A 102 -1.84 -18.86 -0.99
N CYS A 103 -0.91 -19.56 -0.34
CA CYS A 103 0.17 -20.28 -0.98
C CYS A 103 -0.23 -21.69 -1.44
N GLY A 104 -1.40 -22.23 -1.08
CA GLY A 104 -1.92 -23.53 -1.54
C GLY A 104 -1.18 -24.75 -0.97
N VAL A 105 -0.59 -24.60 0.21
CA VAL A 105 0.33 -25.55 0.83
C VAL A 105 -0.40 -26.81 1.32
N THR A 106 -1.74 -26.76 1.44
CA THR A 106 -2.66 -27.87 1.79
C THR A 106 -2.41 -28.51 3.16
N ILE A 107 -1.20 -28.43 3.72
CA ILE A 107 -0.79 -28.99 5.01
C ILE A 107 -0.64 -27.83 6.01
N PRO A 108 -1.56 -27.70 6.98
CA PRO A 108 -1.44 -26.73 8.05
C PRO A 108 -0.15 -26.92 8.85
N GLY A 109 0.53 -25.82 9.18
CA GLY A 109 1.77 -25.85 9.98
C GLY A 109 3.05 -26.10 9.19
N THR A 110 2.99 -26.11 7.86
CA THR A 110 4.21 -26.11 7.01
C THR A 110 5.06 -24.88 7.32
N LEU A 111 6.36 -25.07 7.53
CA LEU A 111 7.25 -23.95 7.84
C LEU A 111 7.52 -23.12 6.58
N VAL A 112 7.70 -21.82 6.75
CA VAL A 112 8.09 -20.91 5.66
C VAL A 112 9.40 -21.35 4.98
N ALA A 113 10.31 -21.95 5.75
CA ALA A 113 11.57 -22.47 5.25
C ALA A 113 11.40 -23.68 4.29
N ASP A 114 10.24 -24.34 4.31
CA ASP A 114 9.96 -25.55 3.53
C ASP A 114 9.30 -25.24 2.17
N ILE A 115 9.13 -23.96 1.81
CA ILE A 115 8.47 -23.50 0.58
C ILE A 115 9.43 -22.70 -0.29
N GLU A 116 9.34 -22.90 -1.61
CA GLU A 116 10.09 -22.10 -2.57
C GLU A 116 9.63 -20.64 -2.57
N ASN A 117 10.59 -19.71 -2.45
CA ASN A 117 10.31 -18.26 -2.50
C ASN A 117 9.53 -17.83 -3.76
N SER A 118 9.77 -18.48 -4.89
CA SER A 118 9.05 -18.26 -6.15
C SER A 118 7.54 -18.44 -6.01
N ARG A 119 7.11 -19.40 -5.19
CA ARG A 119 5.69 -19.66 -4.92
C ARG A 119 5.07 -18.54 -4.09
N VAL A 120 5.81 -18.07 -3.09
CA VAL A 120 5.39 -16.93 -2.26
C VAL A 120 5.26 -15.68 -3.14
N GLU A 121 6.20 -15.41 -4.03
CA GLU A 121 6.16 -14.27 -4.96
C GLU A 121 5.00 -14.34 -5.95
N GLN A 122 4.62 -15.54 -6.41
CA GLN A 122 3.46 -15.74 -7.29
C GLN A 122 2.13 -15.51 -6.57
N CYS A 123 2.04 -15.94 -5.31
CA CYS A 123 0.83 -15.83 -4.49
C CYS A 123 0.68 -14.45 -3.84
N LEU A 124 1.79 -13.75 -3.60
CA LEU A 124 1.86 -12.42 -3.01
C LEU A 124 2.63 -11.48 -3.94
N PRO A 125 1.96 -10.91 -4.96
CA PRO A 125 2.54 -9.84 -5.79
C PRO A 125 2.98 -8.64 -4.94
N LEU A 126 3.88 -7.80 -5.50
CA LEU A 126 4.50 -6.69 -4.76
C LEU A 126 3.48 -5.69 -4.19
N GLU A 127 2.40 -5.41 -4.90
CA GLU A 127 1.30 -4.56 -4.42
C GLU A 127 0.54 -5.17 -3.24
N VAL A 128 0.37 -6.49 -3.21
CA VAL A 128 -0.28 -7.21 -2.10
C VAL A 128 0.65 -7.22 -0.89
N GLN A 129 1.94 -7.48 -1.11
CA GLN A 129 2.96 -7.37 -0.06
C GLN A 129 3.01 -5.97 0.54
N TYR A 130 2.99 -4.94 -0.30
CA TYR A 130 2.92 -3.54 0.13
C TYR A 130 1.68 -3.29 0.99
N ALA A 131 0.50 -3.68 0.48
CA ALA A 131 -0.74 -3.49 1.20
C ALA A 131 -0.71 -4.18 2.57
N CYS A 132 -0.25 -5.44 2.65
CA CYS A 132 -0.08 -6.18 3.90
C CYS A 132 0.84 -5.48 4.92
N LEU A 133 1.87 -4.78 4.45
CA LEU A 133 2.89 -4.17 5.32
C LEU A 133 2.54 -2.74 5.77
N TYR A 134 1.79 -1.97 4.98
CA TYR A 134 1.70 -0.53 5.17
C TYR A 134 0.28 0.02 5.33
N TRP A 135 -0.78 -0.79 5.18
CA TRP A 135 -2.16 -0.29 5.32
C TRP A 135 -2.42 0.34 6.69
N VAL A 136 -1.93 -0.28 7.79
CA VAL A 136 -2.07 0.25 9.15
C VAL A 136 -1.32 1.57 9.31
N GLN A 137 -0.11 1.66 8.76
CA GLN A 137 0.67 2.90 8.82
C GLN A 137 -0.03 4.05 8.09
N HIS A 138 -0.61 3.78 6.92
CA HIS A 138 -1.40 4.78 6.20
C HIS A 138 -2.66 5.16 6.97
N LEU A 139 -3.34 4.19 7.58
CA LEU A 139 -4.49 4.46 8.44
C LEU A 139 -4.10 5.40 9.59
N GLN A 140 -3.03 5.11 10.32
CA GLN A 140 -2.55 5.96 11.42
C GLN A 140 -2.21 7.38 10.96
N ARG A 141 -1.47 7.53 9.86
CA ARG A 141 -1.07 8.85 9.35
C ARG A 141 -2.22 9.67 8.81
N SER A 142 -3.28 9.01 8.35
CA SER A 142 -4.50 9.70 7.93
C SER A 142 -5.24 10.36 9.10
N GLY A 143 -5.05 9.84 10.32
CA GLY A 143 -5.85 10.24 11.49
C GLY A 143 -7.31 9.80 11.39
N THR A 144 -7.62 8.87 10.48
CA THR A 144 -8.97 8.29 10.34
C THR A 144 -9.27 7.44 11.56
N GLN A 145 -10.42 7.70 12.17
CA GLN A 145 -10.95 6.88 13.25
C GLN A 145 -11.67 5.67 12.66
N LEU A 146 -11.46 4.51 13.27
CA LEU A 146 -12.18 3.29 12.93
C LEU A 146 -13.66 3.47 13.23
N ARG A 147 -14.53 2.95 12.35
CA ARG A 147 -15.97 2.95 12.56
C ARG A 147 -16.51 1.54 12.39
N ASP A 148 -17.45 1.18 13.26
CA ASP A 148 -18.16 -0.09 13.13
C ASP A 148 -18.81 -0.19 11.74
N ASN A 149 -18.63 -1.32 11.06
CA ASN A 149 -19.11 -1.62 9.72
C ASN A 149 -18.50 -0.78 8.58
N ASP A 150 -17.33 -0.14 8.78
CA ASP A 150 -16.53 0.34 7.66
C ASP A 150 -15.74 -0.80 6.97
N ASP A 151 -15.10 -0.51 5.84
CA ASP A 151 -14.32 -1.48 5.08
C ASP A 151 -13.20 -2.12 5.91
N ILE A 152 -12.65 -1.39 6.89
CA ILE A 152 -11.56 -1.88 7.75
C ILE A 152 -12.10 -2.85 8.79
N ASP A 153 -13.22 -2.53 9.44
CA ASP A 153 -13.92 -3.45 10.36
C ASP A 153 -14.34 -4.73 9.61
N GLN A 154 -14.89 -4.61 8.40
CA GLN A 154 -15.22 -5.77 7.57
C GLN A 154 -13.97 -6.61 7.25
N PHE A 155 -12.87 -5.97 6.85
CA PHE A 155 -11.60 -6.63 6.60
C PHE A 155 -11.07 -7.37 7.83
N LEU A 156 -11.07 -6.72 9.00
CA LEU A 156 -10.61 -7.34 10.25
C LEU A 156 -11.48 -8.52 10.67
N ARG A 157 -12.80 -8.47 10.46
CA ARG A 157 -13.70 -9.60 10.79
C ARG A 157 -13.52 -10.81 9.88
N SER A 158 -13.19 -10.59 8.61
CA SER A 158 -13.25 -11.65 7.58
C SER A 158 -11.87 -12.11 7.08
N HIS A 159 -10.87 -11.24 7.06
CA HIS A 159 -9.56 -11.48 6.44
C HIS A 159 -8.38 -11.32 7.38
N PHE A 160 -8.59 -11.03 8.67
CA PHE A 160 -7.49 -10.83 9.64
C PHE A 160 -6.54 -12.02 9.71
N LEU A 161 -7.05 -13.26 9.74
CA LEU A 161 -6.20 -14.45 9.77
C LEU A 161 -5.45 -14.65 8.45
N TYR A 162 -6.07 -14.36 7.30
CA TYR A 162 -5.42 -14.44 5.99
C TYR A 162 -4.30 -13.39 5.86
N TRP A 163 -4.49 -12.22 6.47
CA TRP A 163 -3.46 -11.19 6.55
C TRP A 163 -2.26 -11.63 7.40
N LEU A 164 -2.50 -12.26 8.56
CA LEU A 164 -1.43 -12.84 9.37
C LEU A 164 -0.72 -13.99 8.66
N GLU A 165 -1.46 -14.82 7.94
CA GLU A 165 -0.90 -15.89 7.12
C GLU A 165 0.04 -15.32 6.04
N ALA A 166 -0.41 -14.31 5.29
CA ALA A 166 0.42 -13.64 4.30
C ALA A 166 1.71 -13.04 4.91
N LEU A 167 1.59 -12.34 6.04
CA LEU A 167 2.76 -11.81 6.76
C LEU A 167 3.68 -12.92 7.27
N SER A 168 3.15 -14.08 7.65
CA SER A 168 3.93 -15.26 8.00
C SER A 168 4.78 -15.73 6.81
N TRP A 169 4.15 -15.91 5.65
CA TRP A 169 4.84 -16.33 4.43
C TRP A 169 5.93 -15.34 3.99
N MET A 170 5.75 -14.06 4.25
CA MET A 170 6.75 -13.02 3.99
C MET A 170 7.88 -12.98 5.03
N GLN A 171 7.80 -13.78 6.10
CA GLN A 171 8.68 -13.73 7.28
C GLN A 171 8.63 -12.36 7.98
N LYS A 172 7.43 -11.77 8.07
CA LYS A 172 7.13 -10.41 8.57
C LYS A 172 6.25 -10.40 9.82
N ILE A 173 6.31 -11.47 10.61
CA ILE A 173 5.53 -11.60 11.86
C ILE A 173 5.90 -10.51 12.88
N SER A 174 7.16 -10.11 12.96
CA SER A 174 7.58 -8.98 13.82
C SER A 174 6.85 -7.69 13.47
N GLU A 175 6.74 -7.40 12.17
CA GLU A 175 6.02 -6.25 11.64
C GLU A 175 4.51 -6.39 11.86
N ALA A 176 3.95 -7.61 11.76
CA ALA A 176 2.55 -7.89 12.08
C ALA A 176 2.21 -7.49 13.53
N ILE A 177 3.06 -7.84 14.49
CA ILE A 177 2.85 -7.52 15.91
C ILE A 177 2.82 -6.00 16.11
N LEU A 178 3.76 -5.26 15.50
CA LEU A 178 3.78 -3.79 15.58
C LEU A 178 2.54 -3.15 14.94
N GLN A 179 2.05 -3.72 13.84
CA GLN A 179 0.82 -3.26 13.19
C GLN A 179 -0.41 -3.52 14.06
N ILE A 180 -0.52 -4.67 14.73
CA ILE A 180 -1.63 -4.96 15.65
C ILE A 180 -1.62 -3.97 16.83
N ILE A 181 -0.46 -3.73 17.43
CA ILE A 181 -0.32 -2.78 18.55
C ILE A 181 -0.75 -1.37 18.10
N SER A 182 -0.39 -0.96 16.88
CA SER A 182 -0.84 0.34 16.38
C SER A 182 -2.33 0.38 16.07
N LEU A 183 -2.94 -0.70 15.56
CA LEU A 183 -4.39 -0.76 15.38
C LEU A 183 -5.14 -0.63 16.71
N GLU A 184 -4.67 -1.31 17.76
CA GLU A 184 -5.25 -1.19 19.10
C GLU A 184 -5.21 0.27 19.56
N SER A 185 -4.08 0.97 19.36
CA SER A 185 -3.97 2.39 19.71
C SER A 185 -4.94 3.31 18.96
N VAL A 186 -5.31 2.97 17.72
CA VAL A 186 -6.30 3.74 16.93
C VAL A 186 -7.72 3.44 17.42
N SER A 187 -8.02 2.19 17.78
CA SER A 187 -9.33 1.79 18.32
C SER A 187 -9.63 2.34 19.73
N LEU A 188 -8.61 2.68 20.52
CA LEU A 188 -8.79 3.23 21.87
C LEU A 188 -9.06 4.75 21.86
N VAL A 189 -8.91 5.40 20.70
CA VAL A 189 -9.09 6.86 20.52
C VAL A 189 -10.40 7.17 19.77
N SER A 190 -11.06 6.16 19.20
CA SER A 190 -12.39 6.21 18.58
C SER A 190 -13.52 6.01 19.60
#